data_AF-A0A0D2M281-F1
#
_entry.id   AF-A0A0D2M281-F1
#
_cell.length_a   1.000
_cell.length_b   1.000
_cell.length_c   1.000
_cell.angle_alpha   90.00
_cell.angle_beta   90.00
_cell.angle_gamma   90.00
#
_symmetry.space_group_name_H-M   'P 1'
#
loop_
_entity.id
_entity.type
_entity.pdbx_description
1 polymer ?
#
loop_
_entity_poly.entity_id
_entity_poly.type
_entity_poly.pdbx_seq_one_letter_code
_entity_poly.pdbx_strand_id
1 'polypeptide(L)'
;MNANGEGPSVPKKPRLSSPKPVILDDFETEAKREVAADAGLTGAAEAGSRLELKHQVRHQVAVPPGYNYIPISQHIPPVKPDREYKFELDPFQKVSVYAIQRNESVLVSAHTSAGKTVVAEYAIAQCLNRKQRVIYTSPIKALSNQKYREMLAEFGDVGLMTGDVTINPSATCLIMTTEVNDNVT
;
A
#
# COMPACT_ATOMS: atom_id res chain seq x y z
N MET A 1 4.83 50.18 -29.64
CA MET A 1 3.65 49.28 -29.63
C MET A 1 4.12 47.96 -30.23
N ASN A 2 4.25 46.83 -29.54
CA ASN A 2 3.80 46.40 -28.22
C ASN A 2 4.88 45.56 -27.54
N ALA A 3 4.90 45.66 -26.20
CA ALA A 3 5.83 44.98 -25.30
C ALA A 3 5.38 43.53 -25.05
N ASN A 4 6.34 42.61 -25.11
CA ASN A 4 6.23 41.27 -24.53
C ASN A 4 6.25 41.39 -23.00
N GLY A 5 5.17 40.96 -22.35
CA GLY A 5 5.13 40.79 -20.90
C GLY A 5 5.07 39.31 -20.57
N GLU A 6 6.23 38.68 -20.33
CA GLU A 6 6.31 37.38 -19.66
C GLU A 6 5.94 37.59 -18.18
N GLY A 7 4.92 36.85 -17.70
CA GLY A 7 4.53 36.86 -16.30
C GLY A 7 5.60 36.23 -15.40
N PRO A 8 5.64 36.59 -14.10
CA PRO A 8 6.70 36.15 -13.20
C PRO A 8 6.65 34.64 -12.96
N SER A 9 7.76 33.97 -13.25
CA SER A 9 7.98 32.56 -12.95
C SER A 9 8.17 32.36 -11.44
N VAL A 10 7.31 31.55 -10.84
CA VAL A 10 7.42 31.19 -9.41
C VAL A 10 8.67 30.31 -9.22
N PRO A 11 9.61 30.67 -8.32
CA PRO A 11 10.82 29.88 -8.11
C PRO A 11 10.47 28.55 -7.43
N LYS A 12 10.82 27.44 -8.07
CA LYS A 12 10.76 26.08 -7.48
C LYS A 12 11.61 26.08 -6.20
N LYS A 13 11.00 25.72 -5.06
CA LYS A 13 11.70 25.55 -3.77
C LYS A 13 12.94 24.66 -3.96
N PRO A 14 14.12 25.03 -3.43
CA PRO A 14 15.32 24.20 -3.54
C PRO A 14 15.08 22.86 -2.83
N ARG A 15 15.35 21.74 -3.51
CA ARG A 15 15.40 20.44 -2.85
C ARG A 15 16.57 20.46 -1.86
N LEU A 16 16.30 20.42 -0.55
CA LEU A 16 17.33 20.15 0.44
C LEU A 16 18.00 18.82 0.07
N SER A 17 19.34 18.78 0.12
CA SER A 17 20.10 17.55 -0.12
C SER A 17 19.76 16.52 0.97
N SER A 18 18.91 15.55 0.66
CA SER A 18 18.61 14.46 1.57
C SER A 18 19.89 13.65 1.85
N PRO A 19 20.16 13.26 3.10
CA PRO A 19 21.29 12.39 3.42
C PRO A 19 21.15 11.06 2.66
N LYS A 20 22.27 10.50 2.18
CA LYS A 20 22.26 9.21 1.47
C LYS A 20 21.75 8.12 2.42
N PRO A 21 20.68 7.39 2.06
CA PRO A 21 20.18 6.31 2.90
C PRO A 21 21.17 5.15 2.91
N VAL A 22 21.22 4.43 4.03
CA VAL A 22 21.96 3.17 4.19
C VAL A 22 20.98 2.02 3.94
N ILE A 23 21.34 1.07 3.08
CA ILE A 23 20.50 -0.10 2.81
C ILE A 23 20.82 -1.17 3.88
N LEU A 24 19.78 -1.64 4.56
CA LEU A 24 19.84 -2.68 5.58
C LEU A 24 18.74 -3.74 5.34
N ASP A 25 18.83 -4.87 6.05
CA ASP A 25 17.81 -5.94 6.08
C ASP A 25 17.45 -6.50 4.69
N ASP A 26 18.47 -6.68 3.85
CA ASP A 26 18.35 -7.28 2.51
C ASP A 26 18.29 -8.80 2.63
N PHE A 27 17.11 -9.38 2.39
CA PHE A 27 16.94 -10.82 2.37
C PHE A 27 15.92 -11.27 1.32
N GLU A 28 16.04 -12.54 0.94
CA GLU A 28 15.11 -13.24 0.07
C GLU A 28 14.46 -14.40 0.82
N THR A 29 13.15 -14.55 0.66
CA THR A 29 12.35 -15.62 1.23
C THR A 29 11.64 -16.37 0.10
N GLU A 30 11.73 -17.69 0.10
CA GLU A 30 10.97 -18.54 -0.81
C GLU A 30 9.63 -18.90 -0.15
N ALA A 31 8.54 -18.55 -0.83
CA ALA A 31 7.18 -18.92 -0.44
C ALA A 31 6.68 -20.05 -1.35
N LYS A 32 5.99 -21.02 -0.76
CA LYS A 32 5.41 -22.17 -1.46
C LYS A 32 3.91 -22.21 -1.22
N ARG A 33 3.14 -22.47 -2.28
CA ARG A 33 1.69 -22.65 -2.22
C ARG A 33 1.31 -23.93 -2.97
N GLU A 34 0.58 -24.80 -2.29
CA GLU A 34 -0.06 -25.94 -2.94
C GLU A 34 -1.41 -25.52 -3.54
N VAL A 35 -1.65 -25.91 -4.78
CA VAL A 35 -2.93 -25.72 -5.47
C VAL A 35 -3.41 -27.08 -5.98
N ALA A 36 -4.71 -27.34 -5.89
CA ALA A 36 -5.28 -28.53 -6.52
C ALA A 36 -5.04 -28.45 -8.03
N ALA A 37 -4.49 -29.51 -8.62
CA ALA A 37 -4.36 -29.58 -10.07
C ALA A 37 -5.75 -29.74 -10.67
N ASP A 38 -6.04 -28.93 -11.69
CA ASP A 38 -7.27 -29.00 -12.45
C ASP A 38 -6.94 -29.37 -13.90
N ALA A 39 -7.81 -30.15 -14.53
CA ALA A 39 -7.60 -30.65 -15.89
C ALA A 39 -7.64 -29.54 -16.95
N GLY A 40 -8.06 -28.33 -16.54
CA GLY A 40 -8.12 -27.14 -17.38
C GLY A 40 -8.86 -27.41 -18.69
N LEU A 41 -8.46 -26.72 -19.75
CA LEU A 41 -9.03 -26.93 -21.09
C LEU A 41 -8.47 -28.18 -21.81
N THR A 42 -7.35 -28.74 -21.34
CA THR A 42 -6.61 -29.81 -22.03
C THR A 42 -7.01 -31.21 -21.55
N GLY A 43 -7.84 -31.32 -20.51
CA GLY A 43 -8.44 -32.58 -20.07
C GLY A 43 -7.48 -33.56 -19.40
N ALA A 44 -6.23 -33.17 -19.15
CA ALA A 44 -5.20 -34.03 -18.59
C ALA A 44 -4.73 -33.49 -17.23
N ALA A 45 -5.51 -33.77 -16.18
CA ALA A 45 -4.99 -33.75 -14.80
C ALA A 45 -5.38 -35.06 -14.11
N GLU A 46 -4.41 -35.68 -13.45
CA GLU A 46 -4.68 -36.83 -12.59
C GLU A 46 -5.50 -36.35 -11.38
N ALA A 47 -6.64 -36.99 -11.15
CA ALA A 47 -7.53 -36.66 -10.04
C ALA A 47 -6.79 -36.77 -8.70
N GLY A 48 -6.63 -35.63 -8.02
CA GLY A 48 -5.95 -35.54 -6.71
C GLY A 48 -4.49 -35.11 -6.76
N SER A 49 -3.93 -34.82 -7.95
CA SER A 49 -2.60 -34.22 -8.04
C SER A 49 -2.58 -32.79 -7.47
N ARG A 50 -1.51 -32.43 -6.77
CA ARG A 50 -1.29 -31.08 -6.22
C ARG A 50 -0.12 -30.44 -6.91
N LEU A 51 -0.27 -29.17 -7.27
CA LEU A 51 0.75 -28.37 -7.91
C LEU A 51 1.39 -27.46 -6.85
N GLU A 52 2.69 -27.62 -6.63
CA GLU A 52 3.47 -26.68 -5.82
C GLU A 52 3.90 -25.48 -6.67
N LEU A 53 3.36 -24.31 -6.34
CA LEU A 53 3.84 -23.04 -6.88
C LEU A 53 4.85 -22.45 -5.90
N LYS A 54 6.05 -22.12 -6.40
CA LYS A 54 7.08 -21.43 -5.62
C LYS A 54 7.26 -20.02 -6.15
N HIS A 55 7.39 -19.04 -5.26
CA HIS A 55 7.74 -17.67 -5.61
C HIS A 55 8.70 -17.07 -4.60
N GLN A 56 9.49 -16.10 -5.06
CA GLN A 56 10.48 -15.41 -4.23
C GLN A 56 9.95 -14.06 -3.79
N VAL A 57 10.25 -13.70 -2.54
CA VAL A 57 9.94 -12.42 -1.92
C VAL A 57 11.26 -11.79 -1.50
N ARG A 58 11.54 -10.57 -1.96
CA ARG A 58 12.71 -9.79 -1.54
C ARG A 58 12.27 -8.66 -0.60
N HIS A 59 13.05 -8.42 0.45
CA HIS A 59 12.88 -7.33 1.38
C HIS A 59 14.17 -6.51 1.48
N GLN A 60 14.05 -5.18 1.51
CA GLN A 60 15.15 -4.24 1.69
C GLN A 60 14.64 -3.00 2.43
N VAL A 61 15.48 -2.41 3.30
CA VAL A 61 15.12 -1.19 4.05
C VAL A 61 16.14 -0.10 3.81
N ALA A 62 15.65 1.09 3.46
CA ALA A 62 16.45 2.29 3.36
C ALA A 62 16.36 3.08 4.68
N VAL A 63 17.46 3.14 5.42
CA VAL A 63 17.52 3.73 6.75
C VAL A 63 18.32 5.04 6.74
N PRO A 64 17.83 6.12 7.37
CA PRO A 64 18.60 7.36 7.52
C PRO A 64 19.88 7.15 8.35
N PRO A 65 20.98 7.87 8.07
CA PRO A 65 22.19 7.78 8.89
C PRO A 65 21.91 8.06 10.36
N GLY A 66 22.38 7.17 11.26
CA GLY A 66 22.21 7.31 12.71
C GLY A 66 20.88 6.81 13.28
N TYR A 67 19.97 6.29 12.44
CA TYR A 67 18.75 5.65 12.94
C TYR A 67 19.04 4.22 13.44
N ASN A 68 18.62 3.92 14.67
CA ASN A 68 18.81 2.61 15.27
C ASN A 68 17.74 1.62 14.74
N TYR A 69 18.00 1.06 13.56
CA TYR A 69 17.09 0.13 12.92
C TYR A 69 17.14 -1.27 13.57
N ILE A 70 15.97 -1.81 13.88
CA ILE A 70 15.79 -3.18 14.38
C ILE A 70 15.26 -4.02 13.21
N PRO A 71 15.90 -5.16 12.84
CA PRO A 71 15.44 -6.02 11.76
C PRO A 71 13.95 -6.37 11.84
N ILE A 72 13.28 -6.45 10.69
CA ILE A 72 11.84 -6.71 10.61
C ILE A 72 11.51 -8.12 11.09
N SER A 73 12.47 -9.05 10.98
CA SER A 73 12.39 -10.42 11.49
C SER A 73 12.25 -10.50 13.02
N GLN A 74 12.70 -9.47 13.73
CA GLN A 74 12.57 -9.35 15.20
C GLN A 74 11.28 -8.64 15.62
N HIS A 75 10.41 -8.30 14.67
CA HIS A 75 9.13 -7.68 14.98
C HIS A 75 8.21 -8.64 15.72
N ILE A 76 7.64 -8.17 16.82
CA ILE A 76 6.62 -8.90 17.59
C ILE A 76 5.28 -8.22 17.31
N PRO A 77 4.37 -8.88 16.58
CA PRO A 77 3.04 -8.33 16.32
C PRO A 77 2.28 -8.08 17.62
N PRO A 78 1.43 -7.04 17.68
CA PRO A 78 0.59 -6.80 18.85
C PRO A 78 -0.40 -7.96 19.05
N VAL A 79 -0.75 -8.23 20.32
CA VAL A 79 -1.68 -9.31 20.71
C VAL A 79 -3.03 -9.18 19.99
N LYS A 80 -3.50 -7.94 19.82
CA LYS A 80 -4.69 -7.61 19.03
C LYS A 80 -4.26 -6.89 17.76
N PRO A 81 -4.41 -7.48 16.56
CA PRO A 81 -4.10 -6.80 15.32
C PRO A 81 -5.16 -5.73 15.01
N ASP A 82 -4.76 -4.70 14.25
CA ASP A 82 -5.68 -3.65 13.80
C ASP A 82 -6.76 -4.17 12.82
N ARG A 83 -6.48 -5.28 12.12
CA ARG A 83 -7.38 -5.95 11.19
C ARG A 83 -7.05 -7.44 11.13
N GLU A 84 -8.07 -8.30 11.13
CA GLU A 84 -7.94 -9.76 11.02
C GLU A 84 -8.36 -10.23 9.63
N TYR A 85 -7.66 -11.25 9.11
CA TYR A 85 -7.95 -11.85 7.81
C TYR A 85 -8.32 -13.31 7.98
N LYS A 86 -9.30 -13.79 7.20
CA LYS A 86 -9.77 -15.19 7.23
C LYS A 86 -8.81 -16.16 6.51
N PHE A 87 -7.69 -15.66 6.02
CA PHE A 87 -6.67 -16.39 5.28
C PHE A 87 -5.29 -16.02 5.82
N GLU A 88 -4.31 -16.89 5.60
CA GLU A 88 -2.94 -16.62 5.98
C GLU A 88 -2.31 -15.59 5.03
N LEU A 89 -1.65 -14.59 5.61
CA LEU A 89 -0.93 -13.57 4.85
C LEU A 89 0.32 -14.17 4.21
N ASP A 90 0.51 -13.90 2.92
CA ASP A 90 1.75 -14.20 2.20
C ASP A 90 2.94 -13.51 2.92
N PRO A 91 4.14 -14.13 2.98
CA PRO A 91 5.33 -13.50 3.54
C PRO A 91 5.53 -12.01 3.21
N PHE A 92 5.31 -11.59 1.95
CA PHE A 92 5.47 -10.16 1.61
C PHE A 92 4.41 -9.28 2.27
N GLN A 93 3.16 -9.76 2.37
CA GLN A 93 2.06 -9.04 3.01
C GLN A 93 2.33 -8.91 4.51
N LYS A 94 2.80 -10.00 5.14
CA LYS A 94 3.14 -10.05 6.56
C LYS A 94 4.25 -9.05 6.91
N VAL A 95 5.36 -9.07 6.16
CA VAL A 95 6.48 -8.13 6.34
C VAL A 95 6.03 -6.68 6.11
N SER A 96 5.17 -6.44 5.11
CA SER A 96 4.64 -5.09 4.86
C SER A 96 3.74 -4.58 5.99
N VAL A 97 2.90 -5.47 6.54
CA VAL A 97 2.05 -5.17 7.71
C VAL A 97 2.91 -4.88 8.94
N TYR A 98 4.03 -5.57 9.13
CA TYR A 98 4.95 -5.32 10.24
C TYR A 98 5.58 -3.92 10.17
N ALA A 99 6.00 -3.48 8.98
CA ALA A 99 6.50 -2.13 8.78
C ALA A 99 5.43 -1.08 9.15
N ILE A 100 4.18 -1.31 8.71
CA ILE A 100 3.03 -0.45 9.07
C ILE A 100 2.82 -0.43 10.59
N GLN A 101 2.81 -1.59 11.25
CA GLN A 101 2.70 -1.68 12.72
C GLN A 101 3.76 -0.87 13.47
N ARG A 102 4.97 -0.78 12.90
CA ARG A 102 6.09 0.01 13.43
C ARG A 102 6.03 1.50 13.07
N ASN A 103 5.00 1.96 12.35
CA ASN A 103 4.90 3.31 11.78
C ASN A 103 6.04 3.63 10.80
N GLU A 104 6.54 2.63 10.09
CA GLU A 104 7.59 2.79 9.08
C GLU A 104 6.96 2.82 7.68
N SER A 105 7.48 3.69 6.82
CA SER A 105 7.04 3.78 5.42
C SER A 105 7.42 2.52 4.66
N VAL A 106 6.50 1.98 3.87
CA VAL A 106 6.70 0.75 3.10
C VAL A 106 6.37 0.95 1.61
N LEU A 107 7.21 0.39 0.75
CA LEU A 107 6.97 0.26 -0.69
C LEU A 107 6.71 -1.21 -1.01
N VAL A 108 5.52 -1.51 -1.55
CA VAL A 108 5.14 -2.87 -1.94
C VAL A 108 5.16 -3.00 -3.46
N SER A 109 6.11 -3.77 -3.97
CA SER A 109 6.20 -4.12 -5.39
C SER A 109 5.77 -5.57 -5.60
N ALA A 110 4.60 -5.76 -6.20
CA ALA A 110 4.06 -7.08 -6.53
C ALA A 110 3.04 -6.98 -7.67
N HIS A 111 2.71 -8.09 -8.33
CA HIS A 111 1.67 -8.14 -9.37
C HIS A 111 0.28 -7.78 -8.82
N THR A 112 -0.65 -7.35 -9.67
CA THR A 112 -2.00 -6.91 -9.26
C THR A 112 -2.76 -8.00 -8.50
N SER A 113 -2.64 -9.25 -8.96
CA SER A 113 -3.27 -10.43 -8.35
C SER A 113 -2.61 -10.90 -7.04
N ALA A 114 -1.48 -10.32 -6.63
CA ALA A 114 -0.76 -10.75 -5.42
C ALA A 114 -1.43 -10.34 -4.10
N GLY A 115 -2.43 -9.42 -4.15
CA GLY A 115 -3.16 -9.00 -2.96
C GLY A 115 -2.57 -7.79 -2.22
N LYS A 116 -1.93 -6.86 -2.94
CA LYS A 116 -1.43 -5.58 -2.36
C LYS A 116 -2.49 -4.80 -1.58
N THR A 117 -3.78 -4.95 -1.96
CA THR A 117 -4.92 -4.32 -1.28
C THR A 117 -4.96 -4.63 0.22
N VAL A 118 -4.57 -5.84 0.62
CA VAL A 118 -4.53 -6.28 2.03
C VAL A 118 -3.62 -5.38 2.87
N VAL A 119 -2.47 -4.99 2.32
CA VAL A 119 -1.53 -4.10 3.01
C VAL A 119 -2.12 -2.71 3.20
N ALA A 120 -2.78 -2.18 2.17
CA ALA A 120 -3.43 -0.86 2.22
C ALA A 120 -4.61 -0.84 3.20
N GLU A 121 -5.45 -1.88 3.20
CA GLU A 121 -6.57 -2.02 4.15
C GLU A 121 -6.08 -2.10 5.60
N TYR A 122 -4.95 -2.76 5.84
CA TYR A 122 -4.35 -2.81 7.17
C TYR A 122 -3.92 -1.41 7.65
N ALA A 123 -3.27 -0.63 6.79
CA ALA A 123 -2.89 0.74 7.11
C ALA A 123 -4.10 1.63 7.44
N ILE A 124 -5.18 1.51 6.65
CA ILE A 124 -6.44 2.22 6.91
C ILE A 124 -7.01 1.83 8.26
N ALA A 125 -7.16 0.53 8.53
CA ALA A 125 -7.69 0.03 9.80
C ALA A 125 -6.86 0.52 11.01
N GLN A 126 -5.54 0.51 10.90
CA GLN A 126 -4.65 1.02 11.93
C GLN A 126 -4.86 2.51 12.20
N CYS A 127 -4.95 3.34 11.15
CA CYS A 127 -5.22 4.76 11.30
C CYS A 127 -6.58 5.01 11.97
N LEU A 128 -7.63 4.29 11.55
CA LEU A 128 -8.96 4.40 12.13
C LEU A 128 -8.98 4.02 13.62
N ASN A 129 -8.34 2.89 13.99
CA ASN A 129 -8.22 2.47 15.40
C ASN A 129 -7.46 3.48 16.25
N ARG A 130 -6.50 4.19 15.65
CA ARG A 130 -5.70 5.24 16.31
C ARG A 130 -6.34 6.64 16.22
N LYS A 131 -7.55 6.76 15.68
CA LYS A 131 -8.25 8.04 15.47
C LYS A 131 -7.44 9.04 14.63
N GLN A 132 -6.68 8.53 13.67
CA GLN A 132 -5.90 9.30 12.71
C GLN A 132 -6.60 9.31 11.35
N ARG A 133 -6.41 10.39 10.59
CA ARG A 133 -6.91 10.48 9.22
C ARG A 133 -5.98 9.76 8.26
N VAL A 134 -6.55 9.13 7.24
CA VAL A 134 -5.82 8.39 6.20
C VAL A 134 -6.30 8.81 4.82
N ILE A 135 -5.37 8.91 3.87
CA ILE A 135 -5.65 9.24 2.48
C ILE A 135 -5.28 8.04 1.62
N TYR A 136 -6.21 7.58 0.79
CA TYR A 136 -5.99 6.59 -0.25
C TYR A 136 -6.03 7.28 -1.62
N THR A 137 -4.90 7.28 -2.32
CA THR A 137 -4.80 7.86 -3.66
C THR A 137 -4.96 6.79 -4.74
N SER A 138 -5.69 7.11 -5.79
CA SER A 138 -5.79 6.28 -6.99
C SER A 138 -5.57 7.12 -8.26
N PRO A 139 -5.02 6.54 -9.34
CA PRO A 139 -4.63 7.32 -10.52
C PRO A 139 -5.83 7.78 -11.36
N ILE A 140 -6.99 7.13 -11.26
CA ILE A 140 -8.16 7.43 -12.11
C ILE A 140 -9.46 7.43 -11.32
N LYS A 141 -10.39 8.29 -11.74
CA LYS A 141 -11.70 8.48 -11.09
C LYS A 141 -12.50 7.18 -10.94
N ALA A 142 -12.51 6.34 -11.99
CA ALA A 142 -13.27 5.09 -11.96
C ALA A 142 -12.78 4.13 -10.84
N LEU A 143 -11.46 4.01 -10.66
CA LEU A 143 -10.87 3.22 -9.58
C LEU A 143 -11.13 3.86 -8.21
N SER A 144 -11.04 5.19 -8.10
CA SER A 144 -11.41 5.89 -6.85
C SER A 144 -12.86 5.62 -6.45
N ASN A 145 -13.80 5.64 -7.40
CA ASN A 145 -15.21 5.35 -7.15
C ASN A 145 -15.46 3.89 -6.76
N GLN A 146 -14.75 2.95 -7.40
CA GLN A 146 -14.81 1.54 -7.00
C GLN A 146 -14.30 1.36 -5.57
N LYS A 147 -13.12 1.89 -5.26
CA LYS A 147 -12.50 1.79 -3.94
C LYS A 147 -13.32 2.50 -2.88
N TYR A 148 -13.99 3.59 -3.21
CA TYR A 148 -14.91 4.29 -2.30
C TYR A 148 -16.04 3.39 -1.85
N ARG A 149 -16.70 2.69 -2.78
CA ARG A 149 -17.79 1.77 -2.42
C ARG A 149 -17.29 0.58 -1.59
N GLU A 150 -16.13 0.01 -1.95
CA GLU A 150 -15.53 -1.10 -1.22
C GLU A 150 -15.15 -0.69 0.22
N MET A 151 -14.44 0.43 0.37
CA MET A 151 -13.99 0.91 1.69
C MET A 151 -15.13 1.48 2.53
N LEU A 152 -16.13 2.10 1.92
CA LEU A 152 -17.32 2.60 2.63
C LEU A 152 -18.11 1.42 3.23
N ALA A 153 -18.28 0.34 2.47
CA ALA A 153 -18.94 -0.87 2.97
C ALA A 153 -18.16 -1.53 4.12
N GLU A 154 -16.83 -1.43 4.09
CA GLU A 154 -15.93 -2.06 5.06
C GLU A 154 -15.72 -1.24 6.34
N PHE A 155 -15.49 0.07 6.21
CA PHE A 155 -15.05 0.95 7.30
C PHE A 155 -16.10 1.98 7.73
N GLY A 156 -17.13 2.22 6.91
CA GLY A 156 -18.21 3.16 7.19
C GLY A 156 -17.84 4.64 7.06
N ASP A 157 -16.82 5.12 7.77
CA ASP A 157 -16.42 6.54 7.74
C ASP A 157 -15.42 6.85 6.61
N VAL A 158 -15.93 6.88 5.38
CA VAL A 158 -15.14 7.12 4.16
C VAL A 158 -15.71 8.28 3.36
N GLY A 159 -14.82 9.14 2.85
CA GLY A 159 -15.12 10.22 1.93
C GLY A 159 -14.45 10.02 0.58
N LEU A 160 -14.90 10.78 -0.42
CA LEU A 160 -14.38 10.77 -1.78
C LEU A 160 -14.10 12.20 -2.23
N MET A 161 -12.90 12.46 -2.73
CA MET A 161 -12.49 13.75 -3.30
C MET A 161 -11.89 13.53 -4.69
N THR A 162 -12.65 13.84 -5.71
CA THR A 162 -12.21 13.83 -7.11
C THR A 162 -12.37 15.23 -7.70
N GLY A 163 -11.80 15.49 -8.88
CA GLY A 163 -11.93 16.79 -9.53
C GLY A 163 -13.38 17.22 -9.79
N ASP A 164 -14.30 16.27 -9.93
CA ASP A 164 -15.71 16.56 -10.28
C ASP A 164 -16.65 16.42 -9.08
N VAL A 165 -16.32 15.56 -8.11
CA VAL A 165 -17.23 15.14 -7.03
C VAL A 165 -16.48 15.11 -5.70
N THR A 166 -17.08 15.75 -4.69
CA THR A 166 -16.65 15.70 -3.29
C THR A 166 -17.79 15.16 -2.42
N ILE A 167 -17.53 14.09 -1.67
CA ILE A 167 -18.47 13.43 -0.76
C ILE A 167 -17.79 13.25 0.60
N ASN A 168 -18.45 13.69 1.67
CA ASN A 168 -17.98 13.58 3.05
C ASN A 168 -16.48 13.94 3.24
N PRO A 169 -16.06 15.19 2.93
CA PRO A 169 -14.66 15.61 3.05
C PRO A 169 -14.14 15.61 4.51
N SER A 170 -15.05 15.58 5.49
CA SER A 170 -14.76 15.46 6.91
C SER A 170 -14.44 14.02 7.36
N ALA A 171 -14.58 13.02 6.49
CA ALA A 171 -14.32 11.63 6.84
C ALA A 171 -12.89 11.40 7.33
N THR A 172 -12.73 10.38 8.17
CA THR A 172 -11.43 9.94 8.67
C THR A 172 -10.61 9.25 7.57
N CYS A 173 -11.26 8.45 6.71
CA CYS A 173 -10.63 7.87 5.52
C CYS A 173 -11.08 8.63 4.26
N LEU A 174 -10.14 9.21 3.52
CA LEU A 174 -10.42 9.92 2.27
C LEU A 174 -9.85 9.19 1.07
N ILE A 175 -10.69 8.92 0.08
CA ILE A 175 -10.25 8.43 -1.22
C ILE A 175 -10.17 9.60 -2.18
N MET A 176 -9.03 9.76 -2.86
CA MET A 176 -8.86 10.84 -3.82
C MET A 176 -8.09 10.44 -5.07
N THR A 177 -8.21 11.25 -6.13
CA THR A 177 -7.32 11.12 -7.28
C THR A 177 -5.99 11.82 -7.00
N THR A 178 -4.91 11.35 -7.63
CA THR A 178 -3.58 11.98 -7.52
C THR A 178 -3.61 13.48 -7.87
N GLU A 179 -4.38 13.85 -8.90
CA GLU A 179 -4.58 15.24 -9.33
C GLU A 179 -5.17 16.14 -8.23
N VAL A 180 -6.06 15.61 -7.40
CA VAL A 180 -6.64 16.38 -6.29
C VAL A 180 -5.66 16.47 -5.13
N ASN A 181 -4.93 15.39 -4.84
CA ASN A 181 -3.92 15.39 -3.79
C ASN A 181 -2.82 16.43 -4.04
N ASP A 182 -2.36 16.55 -5.28
CA ASP A 182 -1.30 17.50 -5.67
C ASP A 182 -1.75 18.97 -5.58
N ASN A 183 -3.07 19.23 -5.61
CA ASN A 183 -3.63 20.59 -5.47
C ASN A 183 -3.94 20.97 -4.01
N VAL A 184 -4.08 19.98 -3.12
CA VAL A 184 -4.49 20.18 -1.73
C VAL A 184 -3.29 20.14 -0.76
N THR A 185 -2.16 19.58 -1.19
CA THR A 185 -0.90 19.52 -0.39
C THR A 185 0.05 20.64 -0.76
#